data_AF-A0A815I358-F1
#
_entry.id   AF-A0A815I358-F1
#
_cell.length_a   1.000
_cell.length_b   1.000
_cell.length_c   1.000
_cell.angle_alpha   90.00
_cell.angle_beta   90.00
_cell.angle_gamma   90.00
#
_symmetry.space_group_name_H-M   'P 1'
#
loop_
_entity.id
_entity.type
_entity.pdbx_description
1 polymer ?
#
loop_
_entity_poly.entity_id
_entity_poly.type
_entity_poly.pdbx_seq_one_letter_code
_entity_poly.pdbx_strand_id
1 'polypeptide(L)'
;MSTKTHTSFTRLKYDDCIDVNNQTVEIDPVEHIRRCTLYKDIDIWSYYKSIYPNVRTLGDVLDHGQTLSKDGPCIGLVQSENKAEPIRWLSYSTVSERARYIGSYLWTETKLVPMNSKVAIMSVNRPEYAIMGYGCYIKVRQLFGNEVSAMLSASAPISRDVLHFFRIALDIPIYELFGQTESTGVGTTTHIIDKSCGTVGTSLCTVEIKLIDVPETNYRSENNQGYYDDAIKTRETIDEAGWLHTGDVGEWTANGTLRLIDRSKHIFKLNQGEYIAPEHLEDIYLHSRWISQIFIDGCSTEATVVAIVVPDEEYVRKNFILTETKTFEELCKSGELKQLMMIDLLQLAKKNKLKHFETVSNIYLHHEPFSQQNDLITTTFKTRRVVARQRFQTIINSLYNVNGKQK
;
A
#
# COMPACT_ATOMS: atom_id res chain seq x y z
N MET A 1 -11.95 -15.52 -61.33
CA MET A 1 -10.52 -15.33 -61.05
C MET A 1 -10.38 -14.64 -59.71
N SER A 2 -9.71 -15.30 -58.78
CA SER A 2 -9.47 -14.85 -57.41
C SER A 2 -8.22 -13.99 -57.40
N THR A 3 -8.30 -12.80 -56.79
CA THR A 3 -7.13 -12.12 -56.23
C THR A 3 -7.45 -11.77 -54.79
N LYS A 4 -6.99 -12.69 -53.92
CA LYS A 4 -6.92 -12.56 -52.47
C LYS A 4 -6.08 -11.34 -52.10
N THR A 5 -6.53 -10.55 -51.15
CA THR A 5 -5.63 -9.66 -50.40
C THR A 5 -6.11 -9.53 -48.96
N HIS A 6 -5.66 -10.53 -48.19
CA HIS A 6 -5.35 -10.57 -46.76
C HIS A 6 -5.80 -9.40 -45.88
N THR A 7 -6.75 -9.68 -44.98
CA THR A 7 -6.87 -8.95 -43.72
C THR A 7 -5.76 -9.42 -42.79
N SER A 8 -4.75 -8.58 -42.56
CA SER A 8 -3.88 -8.73 -41.40
C SER A 8 -4.70 -8.42 -40.15
N PHE A 9 -5.02 -9.44 -39.36
CA PHE A 9 -5.53 -9.24 -38.01
C PHE A 9 -4.36 -8.82 -37.12
N THR A 10 -4.31 -7.55 -36.72
CA THR A 10 -3.53 -7.20 -35.54
C THR A 10 -4.38 -7.56 -34.34
N ARG A 11 -4.08 -8.72 -33.74
CA ARG A 11 -4.46 -9.01 -32.37
C ARG A 11 -3.88 -7.86 -31.54
N LEU A 12 -4.73 -6.96 -31.03
CA LEU A 12 -4.34 -6.16 -29.87
C LEU A 12 -4.22 -7.16 -28.73
N LYS A 13 -3.04 -7.74 -28.60
CA LYS A 13 -2.65 -8.22 -27.31
C LYS A 13 -2.61 -6.96 -26.43
N TYR A 14 -3.31 -6.96 -25.31
CA TYR A 14 -2.60 -6.53 -24.11
C TYR A 14 -1.44 -7.53 -23.98
N ASP A 15 -0.35 -7.32 -24.73
CA ASP A 15 0.93 -7.70 -24.18
C ASP A 15 1.07 -6.63 -23.12
N ASP A 16 0.97 -7.04 -21.86
CA ASP A 16 1.16 -6.19 -20.70
C ASP A 16 2.47 -5.41 -20.90
N CYS A 17 2.41 -4.17 -21.41
CA CYS A 17 3.60 -3.34 -21.64
C CYS A 17 4.33 -3.03 -20.33
N ILE A 18 3.70 -3.34 -19.20
CA ILE A 18 4.33 -3.47 -17.90
C ILE A 18 4.60 -4.94 -17.70
N ASP A 19 5.86 -5.32 -17.90
CA ASP A 19 6.34 -6.57 -17.35
C ASP A 19 6.32 -6.43 -15.82
N VAL A 20 5.38 -7.09 -15.14
CA VAL A 20 5.32 -7.10 -13.67
C VAL A 20 6.56 -7.72 -13.02
N ASN A 21 7.41 -8.38 -13.81
CA ASN A 21 8.73 -8.88 -13.43
C ASN A 21 9.88 -7.93 -13.82
N ASN A 22 9.59 -6.80 -14.47
CA ASN A 22 10.55 -5.79 -14.88
C ASN A 22 9.88 -4.41 -15.02
N GLN A 23 9.53 -3.80 -13.88
CA GLN A 23 8.73 -2.58 -13.81
C GLN A 23 9.57 -1.28 -13.85
N THR A 24 10.89 -1.37 -13.64
CA THR A 24 11.84 -0.27 -13.87
C THR A 24 13.08 -0.75 -14.64
N VAL A 25 13.65 0.13 -15.46
CA VAL A 25 14.95 -0.08 -16.12
C VAL A 25 16.03 0.70 -15.40
N GLU A 26 17.22 0.11 -15.29
CA GLU A 26 18.42 0.81 -14.84
C GLU A 26 18.98 1.64 -15.99
N ILE A 27 19.12 2.94 -15.78
CA ILE A 27 19.65 3.90 -16.75
C ILE A 27 21.11 4.26 -16.47
N ASP A 28 21.55 4.06 -15.22
CA ASP A 28 22.96 4.14 -14.82
C ASP A 28 23.27 2.99 -13.85
N PRO A 29 24.10 2.01 -14.25
CA PRO A 29 24.44 0.85 -13.42
C PRO A 29 25.54 1.10 -12.39
N VAL A 30 26.28 2.21 -12.50
CA VAL A 30 27.28 2.60 -11.50
C VAL A 30 26.59 3.28 -10.33
N GLU A 31 25.63 4.14 -10.65
CA GLU A 31 24.88 4.93 -9.68
C GLU A 31 23.55 4.28 -9.28
N HIS A 32 23.22 3.10 -9.85
CA HIS A 32 21.97 2.38 -9.62
C HIS A 32 20.69 3.19 -9.83
N ILE A 33 20.70 4.08 -10.83
CA ILE A 33 19.57 4.96 -11.15
C ILE A 33 18.56 4.16 -11.97
N ARG A 34 17.29 4.18 -11.54
CA ARG A 34 16.21 3.49 -12.26
C ARG A 34 15.04 4.41 -12.62
N ARG A 35 14.35 4.08 -13.72
CA ARG A 35 13.15 4.75 -14.23
C ARG A 35 12.08 3.72 -14.64
N CYS A 36 10.79 4.09 -14.56
CA CYS A 36 9.66 3.25 -14.99
C CYS A 36 9.77 2.74 -16.45
N THR A 37 9.46 1.45 -16.67
CA THR A 37 9.57 0.80 -17.99
C THR A 37 8.49 1.18 -19.00
N LEU A 38 7.36 1.74 -18.53
CA LEU A 38 6.21 2.07 -19.38
C LEU A 38 6.54 3.04 -20.53
N TYR A 39 7.54 3.91 -20.38
CA TYR A 39 7.77 5.02 -21.32
C TYR A 39 9.24 5.27 -21.65
N LYS A 40 10.04 4.20 -21.68
CA LYS A 40 11.49 4.30 -21.94
C LYS A 40 11.87 4.98 -23.27
N ASP A 41 10.99 4.95 -24.28
CA ASP A 41 11.31 5.37 -25.66
C ASP A 41 10.31 6.38 -26.30
N ILE A 42 9.34 6.94 -25.55
CA ILE A 42 8.20 7.68 -26.14
C ILE A 42 8.07 9.13 -25.64
N ASP A 43 8.01 10.08 -26.58
CA ASP A 43 7.39 11.40 -26.37
C ASP A 43 5.85 11.26 -26.38
N ILE A 44 5.28 11.19 -25.18
CA ILE A 44 3.88 10.86 -24.88
C ILE A 44 2.86 11.75 -25.59
N TRP A 45 3.20 13.00 -25.85
CA TRP A 45 2.25 13.98 -26.39
C TRP A 45 2.01 13.84 -27.89
N SER A 46 3.01 13.32 -28.60
CA SER A 46 3.01 13.18 -30.05
C SER A 46 2.29 11.91 -30.51
N TYR A 47 2.34 10.84 -29.72
CA TYR A 47 1.78 9.53 -30.06
C TYR A 47 0.23 9.52 -30.09
N TYR A 48 -0.43 10.03 -29.05
CA TYR A 48 -1.89 9.99 -28.91
C TYR A 48 -2.63 10.78 -30.00
N LYS A 49 -2.05 11.88 -30.49
CA LYS A 49 -2.65 12.73 -31.53
C LYS A 49 -2.59 12.10 -32.93
N SER A 50 -1.72 11.12 -33.15
CA SER A 50 -1.44 10.59 -34.48
C SER A 50 -2.40 9.48 -34.96
N ILE A 51 -3.00 8.71 -34.04
CA ILE A 51 -3.72 7.48 -34.39
C ILE A 51 -5.23 7.71 -34.56
N TYR A 52 -5.86 8.48 -33.65
CA TYR A 52 -7.29 8.78 -33.72
C TYR A 52 -7.53 10.28 -33.44
N PRO A 53 -7.12 11.17 -34.37
CA PRO A 53 -7.17 12.62 -34.17
C PRO A 53 -8.59 13.18 -33.91
N ASN A 54 -9.62 12.38 -34.24
CA ASN A 54 -11.03 12.72 -34.10
C ASN A 54 -11.72 12.06 -32.89
N VAL A 55 -11.02 11.22 -32.12
CA VAL A 55 -11.53 10.63 -30.87
C VAL A 55 -10.86 11.37 -29.73
N ARG A 56 -11.59 12.32 -29.13
CA ARG A 56 -11.09 13.23 -28.10
C ARG A 56 -11.66 12.92 -26.72
N THR A 57 -12.80 12.24 -26.67
CA THR A 57 -13.51 11.82 -25.46
C THR A 57 -13.95 10.35 -25.55
N LEU A 58 -14.25 9.73 -24.41
CA LEU A 58 -14.84 8.39 -24.36
C LEU A 58 -16.21 8.30 -25.05
N GLY A 59 -16.94 9.43 -25.18
CA GLY A 59 -18.20 9.48 -25.93
C GLY A 59 -18.01 9.33 -27.44
N ASP A 60 -16.90 9.84 -27.97
CA ASP A 60 -16.60 9.82 -29.41
C ASP A 60 -16.34 8.39 -29.92
N VAL A 61 -16.10 7.44 -29.01
CA VAL A 61 -15.73 6.06 -29.31
C VAL A 61 -16.88 5.28 -29.96
N LEU A 62 -18.13 5.48 -29.51
CA LEU A 62 -19.29 4.74 -30.03
C LEU A 62 -19.67 5.21 -31.43
N ASP A 63 -19.68 6.53 -31.65
CA ASP A 63 -20.03 7.15 -32.94
C ASP A 63 -18.93 6.93 -34.00
N HIS A 64 -17.66 6.96 -33.58
CA HIS A 64 -16.55 6.59 -34.45
C HIS A 64 -16.59 5.11 -34.82
N GLY A 65 -16.92 4.24 -33.86
CA GLY A 65 -17.13 2.81 -34.09
C GLY A 65 -18.30 2.50 -35.04
N GLN A 66 -19.42 3.23 -34.93
CA GLN A 66 -20.55 3.12 -35.85
C GLN A 66 -20.15 3.46 -37.29
N THR A 67 -19.42 4.55 -37.47
CA THR A 67 -18.98 5.04 -38.79
C THR A 67 -18.02 4.05 -39.45
N LEU A 68 -17.02 3.58 -38.70
CA LEU A 68 -16.03 2.64 -39.21
C LEU A 68 -16.64 1.27 -39.54
N SER A 69 -17.58 0.79 -38.72
CA SER A 69 -18.23 -0.50 -38.91
C SER A 69 -19.39 -0.48 -39.93
N LYS A 70 -19.77 0.70 -40.43
CA LYS A 70 -20.99 0.93 -41.23
C LYS A 70 -22.23 0.36 -40.54
N ASP A 71 -22.37 0.70 -39.27
CA ASP A 71 -23.45 0.20 -38.41
C ASP A 71 -23.44 -1.33 -38.20
N GLY A 72 -22.25 -1.89 -38.04
CA GLY A 72 -22.06 -3.33 -37.82
C GLY A 72 -22.49 -3.81 -36.42
N PRO A 73 -22.28 -5.10 -36.12
CA PRO A 73 -22.48 -5.66 -34.78
C PRO A 73 -21.72 -4.91 -33.69
N CYS A 74 -22.40 -4.54 -32.61
CA CYS A 74 -21.87 -3.76 -31.48
C CYS A 74 -21.95 -4.52 -30.16
N ILE A 75 -23.15 -4.93 -29.71
CA ILE A 75 -23.35 -5.65 -28.44
C ILE A 75 -24.09 -6.96 -28.70
N GLY A 76 -23.48 -8.08 -28.31
CA GLY A 76 -24.07 -9.42 -28.40
C GLY A 76 -24.99 -9.73 -27.21
N LEU A 77 -26.17 -10.26 -27.49
CA LEU A 77 -27.15 -10.72 -26.50
C LEU A 77 -27.18 -12.25 -26.50
N VAL A 78 -27.14 -12.84 -25.31
CA VAL A 78 -27.31 -14.28 -25.09
C VAL A 78 -28.59 -14.49 -24.29
N GLN A 79 -29.55 -15.24 -24.82
CA GLN A 79 -30.79 -15.53 -24.10
C GLN A 79 -30.56 -16.62 -23.05
N SER A 80 -30.96 -16.35 -21.80
CA SER A 80 -30.59 -17.17 -20.65
C SER A 80 -31.35 -18.50 -20.54
N GLU A 81 -32.46 -18.65 -21.25
CA GLU A 81 -33.37 -19.79 -21.09
C GLU A 81 -32.98 -20.99 -21.96
N ASN A 82 -32.14 -20.82 -22.98
CA ASN A 82 -31.66 -21.93 -23.82
C ASN A 82 -30.22 -21.68 -24.33
N LYS A 83 -29.22 -22.23 -23.64
CA LYS A 83 -27.78 -21.94 -23.84
C LYS A 83 -27.16 -22.43 -25.17
N ALA A 84 -27.96 -23.01 -26.08
CA ALA A 84 -27.50 -23.56 -27.35
C ALA A 84 -27.80 -22.68 -28.58
N GLU A 85 -28.50 -21.54 -28.42
CA GLU A 85 -28.82 -20.64 -29.53
C GLU A 85 -27.69 -19.64 -29.85
N PRO A 86 -27.54 -19.24 -31.13
CA PRO A 86 -26.48 -18.32 -31.55
C PRO A 86 -26.64 -16.90 -30.98
N ILE A 87 -25.51 -16.26 -30.66
CA ILE A 87 -25.46 -14.89 -30.11
C ILE A 87 -26.13 -13.92 -31.09
N ARG A 88 -27.14 -13.19 -30.59
CA ARG A 88 -27.84 -12.17 -31.38
C ARG A 88 -27.18 -10.81 -31.15
N TRP A 89 -26.66 -10.20 -32.21
CA TRP A 89 -25.97 -8.92 -32.12
C TRP A 89 -26.89 -7.73 -32.36
N LEU A 90 -26.78 -6.71 -31.52
CA LEU A 90 -27.33 -5.37 -31.74
C LEU A 90 -26.33 -4.54 -32.56
N SER A 91 -26.80 -3.73 -33.51
CA SER A 91 -25.95 -2.82 -34.28
C SER A 91 -25.52 -1.59 -33.47
N TYR A 92 -24.47 -0.89 -33.89
CA TYR A 92 -24.00 0.33 -33.25
C TYR A 92 -25.10 1.41 -33.16
N SER A 93 -25.88 1.60 -34.23
CA SER A 93 -27.01 2.52 -34.30
C SER A 93 -28.09 2.14 -33.30
N THR A 94 -28.43 0.85 -33.20
CA THR A 94 -29.44 0.34 -32.27
C THR A 94 -29.00 0.57 -30.82
N VAL A 95 -27.72 0.36 -30.52
CA VAL A 95 -27.15 0.61 -29.18
C VAL A 95 -27.14 2.11 -28.86
N SER A 96 -26.68 2.94 -29.80
CA SER A 96 -26.65 4.40 -29.68
C SER A 96 -28.05 4.98 -29.51
N GLU A 97 -29.03 4.51 -30.28
CA GLU A 97 -30.43 4.92 -30.20
C GLU A 97 -31.06 4.54 -28.87
N ARG A 98 -30.84 3.32 -28.37
CA ARG A 98 -31.32 2.92 -27.04
C ARG A 98 -30.68 3.72 -25.92
N ALA A 99 -29.36 3.97 -26.01
CA ALA A 99 -28.65 4.82 -25.05
C ALA A 99 -29.21 6.25 -25.07
N ARG A 100 -29.54 6.79 -26.25
CA ARG A 100 -30.19 8.09 -26.40
C ARG A 100 -31.58 8.09 -25.79
N TYR A 101 -32.42 7.09 -26.04
CA TYR A 101 -33.75 7.02 -25.45
C TYR A 101 -33.72 6.91 -23.92
N ILE A 102 -32.82 6.08 -23.38
CA ILE A 102 -32.61 5.98 -21.93
C ILE A 102 -32.13 7.32 -21.38
N GLY A 103 -31.12 7.94 -22.01
CA GLY A 103 -30.60 9.25 -21.62
C GLY A 103 -31.65 10.37 -21.68
N SER A 104 -32.46 10.42 -22.74
CA SER A 104 -33.54 11.39 -22.91
C SER A 104 -34.64 11.20 -21.87
N TYR A 105 -35.06 9.96 -21.60
CA TYR A 105 -36.05 9.67 -20.56
C TYR A 105 -35.53 10.06 -19.17
N LEU A 106 -34.26 9.75 -18.89
CA LEU A 106 -33.60 10.14 -17.64
C LEU A 106 -33.54 11.68 -17.50
N TRP A 107 -33.32 12.39 -18.60
CA TRP A 107 -33.27 13.84 -18.65
C TRP A 107 -34.64 14.51 -18.48
N THR A 108 -35.64 14.11 -19.26
CA THR A 108 -36.93 14.81 -19.34
C THR A 108 -37.88 14.39 -18.24
N GLU A 109 -38.07 13.08 -18.07
CA GLU A 109 -39.10 12.53 -17.19
C GLU A 109 -38.62 12.46 -15.75
N THR A 110 -37.41 11.95 -15.53
CA THR A 110 -36.85 11.88 -14.18
C THR A 110 -36.12 13.16 -13.75
N LYS A 111 -36.01 14.14 -14.66
CA LYS A 111 -35.39 15.46 -14.43
C LYS A 111 -33.98 15.37 -13.82
N LEU A 112 -33.23 14.36 -14.21
CA LEU A 112 -31.88 14.16 -13.69
C LEU A 112 -30.93 15.19 -14.30
N VAL A 113 -30.14 15.84 -13.45
CA VAL A 113 -29.14 16.84 -13.83
C VAL A 113 -27.78 16.15 -13.94
N PRO A 114 -27.00 16.30 -15.02
CA PRO A 114 -25.78 15.54 -15.23
C PRO A 114 -24.78 15.98 -14.16
N MET A 115 -23.96 15.05 -13.66
CA MET A 115 -23.04 15.24 -12.52
C MET A 115 -23.70 15.48 -11.15
N ASN A 116 -24.97 15.91 -11.09
CA ASN A 116 -25.73 16.12 -9.85
C ASN A 116 -26.78 15.04 -9.58
N SER A 117 -26.91 14.07 -10.48
CA SER A 117 -27.89 13.00 -10.39
C SER A 117 -27.24 11.65 -10.63
N LYS A 118 -27.60 10.67 -9.81
CA LYS A 118 -27.02 9.32 -9.80
C LYS A 118 -28.03 8.33 -10.40
N VAL A 119 -27.58 7.49 -11.33
CA VAL A 119 -28.41 6.46 -12.00
C VAL A 119 -27.76 5.09 -11.80
N ALA A 120 -28.55 4.10 -11.38
CA ALA A 120 -28.11 2.72 -11.21
C ALA A 120 -28.87 1.79 -12.18
N ILE A 121 -28.19 0.77 -12.70
CA ILE A 121 -28.74 -0.25 -13.61
C ILE A 121 -28.57 -1.64 -12.97
N MET A 122 -29.60 -2.50 -13.00
CA MET A 122 -29.55 -3.86 -12.42
C MET A 122 -29.87 -4.95 -13.46
N SER A 123 -29.09 -6.06 -13.45
CA SER A 123 -29.27 -7.28 -14.25
C SER A 123 -28.70 -8.52 -13.53
N VAL A 124 -29.18 -9.74 -13.83
CA VAL A 124 -28.97 -10.95 -13.01
C VAL A 124 -27.74 -11.78 -13.44
N ASN A 125 -26.68 -11.72 -12.63
CA ASN A 125 -25.64 -12.75 -12.50
C ASN A 125 -26.07 -13.73 -11.40
N ARG A 126 -25.61 -15.00 -11.37
CA ARG A 126 -26.02 -16.00 -10.35
C ARG A 126 -25.80 -15.41 -8.96
N PRO A 127 -26.88 -15.01 -8.28
CA PRO A 127 -26.77 -13.99 -7.27
C PRO A 127 -26.20 -14.60 -6.01
N GLU A 128 -26.26 -15.90 -5.77
CA GLU A 128 -25.80 -16.51 -4.52
C GLU A 128 -24.28 -16.37 -4.30
N TYR A 129 -23.46 -16.42 -5.36
CA TYR A 129 -22.02 -16.21 -5.23
C TYR A 129 -21.68 -14.73 -4.97
N ALA A 130 -22.34 -13.84 -5.71
CA ALA A 130 -22.19 -12.40 -5.54
C ALA A 130 -22.83 -11.91 -4.24
N ILE A 131 -23.95 -12.48 -3.78
CA ILE A 131 -24.66 -12.21 -2.53
C ILE A 131 -23.88 -12.77 -1.36
N MET A 132 -23.23 -13.94 -1.49
CA MET A 132 -22.37 -14.48 -0.44
C MET A 132 -21.11 -13.62 -0.31
N GLY A 133 -20.43 -13.31 -1.43
CA GLY A 133 -19.32 -12.36 -1.46
C GLY A 133 -19.74 -11.01 -0.88
N TYR A 134 -20.74 -10.36 -1.49
CA TYR A 134 -21.30 -9.10 -1.04
C TYR A 134 -21.74 -9.17 0.42
N GLY A 135 -22.39 -10.24 0.87
CA GLY A 135 -22.77 -10.46 2.27
C GLY A 135 -21.59 -10.48 3.24
N CYS A 136 -20.44 -11.05 2.83
CA CYS A 136 -19.23 -11.07 3.64
C CYS A 136 -18.61 -9.68 3.84
N TYR A 137 -18.78 -8.75 2.90
CA TYR A 137 -18.08 -7.46 2.93
C TYR A 137 -18.97 -6.20 2.83
N ILE A 138 -20.29 -6.36 2.66
CA ILE A 138 -21.27 -5.26 2.57
C ILE A 138 -21.22 -4.37 3.81
N LYS A 139 -21.02 -4.94 4.99
CA LYS A 139 -20.91 -4.17 6.24
C LYS A 139 -19.68 -3.28 6.24
N VAL A 140 -18.54 -3.77 5.72
CA VAL A 140 -17.32 -2.98 5.59
C VAL A 140 -17.52 -1.88 4.55
N ARG A 141 -18.04 -2.19 3.35
CA ARG A 141 -18.32 -1.16 2.31
C ARG A 141 -19.31 -0.09 2.77
N GLN A 142 -20.33 -0.47 3.55
CA GLN A 142 -21.31 0.45 4.13
C GLN A 142 -20.67 1.46 5.09
N LEU A 143 -19.65 1.07 5.87
CA LEU A 143 -18.92 2.00 6.74
C LEU A 143 -18.20 3.10 5.93
N PHE A 144 -17.81 2.82 4.69
CA PHE A 144 -17.18 3.76 3.77
C PHE A 144 -18.14 4.41 2.76
N GLY A 145 -19.45 4.19 2.89
CA GLY A 145 -20.47 4.85 2.06
C GLY A 145 -20.72 4.26 0.67
N ASN A 146 -20.20 3.06 0.35
CA ASN A 146 -20.40 2.30 -0.91
C ASN A 146 -19.97 2.97 -2.24
N GLU A 147 -19.51 4.22 -2.23
CA GLU A 147 -19.13 4.97 -3.44
C GLU A 147 -17.61 5.07 -3.66
N VAL A 148 -16.82 4.46 -2.78
CA VAL A 148 -15.37 4.42 -2.94
C VAL A 148 -15.02 3.52 -4.12
N SER A 149 -14.29 4.07 -5.10
CA SER A 149 -13.83 3.37 -6.30
C SER A 149 -12.32 3.09 -6.31
N ALA A 150 -11.57 3.74 -5.43
CA ALA A 150 -10.14 3.54 -5.21
C ALA A 150 -9.73 4.12 -3.84
N MET A 151 -8.66 3.59 -3.25
CA MET A 151 -8.03 4.17 -2.06
C MET A 151 -6.54 4.37 -2.25
N LEU A 152 -6.00 5.37 -1.55
CA LEU A 152 -4.57 5.66 -1.51
C LEU A 152 -4.09 5.44 -0.08
N SER A 153 -3.05 4.65 0.11
CA SER A 153 -2.32 4.54 1.38
C SER A 153 -0.97 5.23 1.22
N ALA A 154 -0.62 6.08 2.17
CA ALA A 154 0.57 6.92 2.13
C ALA A 154 1.03 7.26 3.54
N SER A 155 2.14 7.99 3.64
CA SER A 155 2.75 8.48 4.88
C SER A 155 3.41 7.41 5.74
N ALA A 156 2.81 6.24 5.95
CA ALA A 156 3.38 5.13 6.73
C ALA A 156 3.27 3.80 5.95
N PRO A 157 4.14 2.82 6.22
CA PRO A 157 3.96 1.46 5.72
C PRO A 157 2.58 0.90 6.09
N ILE A 158 1.98 0.14 5.20
CA ILE A 158 0.76 -0.63 5.46
C ILE A 158 1.09 -2.12 5.44
N SER A 159 0.61 -2.86 6.44
CA SER A 159 0.89 -4.29 6.49
C SER A 159 0.19 -5.04 5.35
N ARG A 160 0.83 -6.12 4.87
CA ARG A 160 0.29 -6.94 3.77
C ARG A 160 -1.10 -7.47 4.09
N ASP A 161 -1.32 -7.92 5.32
CA ASP A 161 -2.60 -8.49 5.74
C ASP A 161 -3.71 -7.43 5.74
N VAL A 162 -3.41 -6.21 6.19
CA VAL A 162 -4.37 -5.08 6.17
C VAL A 162 -4.68 -4.68 4.72
N LEU A 163 -3.67 -4.57 3.86
CA LEU A 163 -3.86 -4.23 2.45
C LEU A 163 -4.70 -5.30 1.72
N HIS A 164 -4.41 -6.59 1.93
CA HIS A 164 -5.21 -7.68 1.39
C HIS A 164 -6.63 -7.67 1.92
N PHE A 165 -6.82 -7.48 3.22
CA PHE A 165 -8.13 -7.40 3.84
C PHE A 165 -8.98 -6.30 3.18
N PHE A 166 -8.47 -5.08 3.06
CA PHE A 166 -9.23 -3.97 2.47
C PHE A 166 -9.42 -4.13 0.96
N ARG A 167 -8.45 -4.65 0.20
CA ARG A 167 -8.63 -4.97 -1.22
C ARG A 167 -9.78 -5.97 -1.43
N ILE A 168 -9.87 -7.00 -0.58
CA ILE A 168 -10.93 -8.03 -0.63
C ILE A 168 -12.27 -7.45 -0.14
N ALA A 169 -12.27 -6.75 1.00
CA ALA A 169 -13.48 -6.26 1.63
C ALA A 169 -14.12 -5.09 0.87
N LEU A 170 -13.32 -4.27 0.18
CA LEU A 170 -13.84 -3.12 -0.55
C LEU A 170 -14.01 -3.39 -2.04
N ASP A 171 -13.38 -4.45 -2.56
CA ASP A 171 -13.35 -4.80 -3.98
C ASP A 171 -12.95 -3.59 -4.86
N ILE A 172 -11.90 -2.89 -4.42
CA ILE A 172 -11.33 -1.72 -5.10
C ILE A 172 -9.81 -1.81 -5.14
N PRO A 173 -9.17 -1.14 -6.11
CA PRO A 173 -7.74 -0.93 -6.06
C PRO A 173 -7.35 -0.06 -4.86
N ILE A 174 -6.31 -0.49 -4.17
CA ILE A 174 -5.64 0.29 -3.12
C ILE A 174 -4.19 0.47 -3.56
N TYR A 175 -3.80 1.74 -3.73
CA TYR A 175 -2.47 2.15 -4.17
C TYR A 175 -1.60 2.48 -2.96
N GLU A 176 -0.39 1.93 -2.90
CA GLU A 176 0.62 2.38 -1.94
C GLU A 176 1.43 3.50 -2.59
N LEU A 177 1.54 4.63 -1.89
CA LEU A 177 2.25 5.82 -2.33
C LEU A 177 3.40 6.11 -1.37
N PHE A 178 4.58 6.34 -1.92
CA PHE A 178 5.67 6.95 -1.18
C PHE A 178 6.02 8.31 -1.76
N GLY A 179 6.21 9.26 -0.84
CA GLY A 179 6.53 10.65 -1.09
C GLY A 179 6.74 11.38 0.22
N GLN A 180 7.33 12.57 0.14
CA GLN A 180 7.60 13.43 1.28
C GLN A 180 7.35 14.89 0.89
N THR A 181 7.27 15.77 1.88
CA THR A 181 7.04 17.21 1.63
C THR A 181 8.18 17.79 0.79
N GLU A 182 9.40 17.36 1.09
CA GLU A 182 10.67 17.75 0.48
C GLU A 182 10.76 17.35 -1.00
N SER A 183 10.05 16.30 -1.42
CA SER A 183 9.94 15.86 -2.82
C SER A 183 8.72 16.42 -3.54
N THR A 184 8.01 17.39 -2.94
CA THR A 184 6.76 17.96 -3.48
C THR A 184 5.68 16.89 -3.74
N GLY A 185 5.57 15.92 -2.81
CA GLY A 185 4.55 14.88 -2.85
C GLY A 185 5.05 13.54 -3.36
N VAL A 186 4.20 12.84 -4.11
CA VAL A 186 4.38 11.42 -4.47
C VAL A 186 5.55 11.24 -5.42
N GLY A 187 6.49 10.37 -5.05
CA GLY A 187 7.61 9.95 -5.89
C GLY A 187 7.41 8.57 -6.52
N THR A 188 6.68 7.68 -5.84
CA THR A 188 6.41 6.30 -6.31
C THR A 188 4.95 5.89 -6.07
N THR A 189 4.46 4.96 -6.89
CA THR A 189 3.14 4.35 -6.72
C THR A 189 3.11 2.92 -7.22
N THR A 190 2.33 2.06 -6.56
CA THR A 190 2.01 0.72 -7.05
C THR A 190 1.11 0.78 -8.29
N HIS A 191 1.30 -0.13 -9.24
CA HIS A 191 0.45 -0.23 -10.42
C HIS A 191 -0.83 -1.04 -10.13
N ILE A 192 -1.95 -0.71 -10.78
CA ILE A 192 -3.27 -1.34 -10.53
C ILE A 192 -3.29 -2.86 -10.79
N ILE A 193 -2.47 -3.34 -11.72
CA ILE A 193 -2.38 -4.78 -12.05
C ILE A 193 -1.40 -5.53 -11.15
N ASP A 194 -0.52 -4.81 -10.45
CA ASP A 194 0.44 -5.42 -9.54
C ASP A 194 -0.26 -5.74 -8.21
N LYS A 195 -0.50 -7.03 -8.00
CA LYS A 195 -1.16 -7.54 -6.80
C LYS A 195 -0.19 -7.84 -5.67
N SER A 196 1.10 -7.63 -5.88
CA SER A 196 2.09 -7.76 -4.82
C SER A 196 1.84 -6.73 -3.71
N CYS A 197 2.37 -7.02 -2.53
CA CYS A 197 2.20 -6.21 -1.32
C CYS A 197 3.55 -6.03 -0.63
N GLY A 198 3.71 -4.93 0.10
CA GLY A 198 4.94 -4.60 0.80
C GLY A 198 6.01 -4.02 -0.14
N THR A 199 5.56 -3.22 -1.11
CA THR A 199 6.39 -2.38 -1.97
C THR A 199 5.61 -1.09 -2.26
N VAL A 200 6.31 0.01 -2.48
CA VAL A 200 5.69 1.30 -2.86
C VAL A 200 5.63 1.49 -4.38
N GLY A 201 5.82 0.39 -5.13
CA GLY A 201 5.71 0.36 -6.58
C GLY A 201 6.89 1.01 -7.29
N THR A 202 6.64 1.67 -8.41
CA THR A 202 7.69 2.24 -9.27
C THR A 202 7.73 3.75 -9.14
N SER A 203 8.86 4.36 -9.55
CA SER A 203 8.93 5.82 -9.69
C SER A 203 7.85 6.32 -10.66
N LEU A 204 7.31 7.50 -10.36
CA LEU A 204 6.47 8.22 -11.32
C LEU A 204 7.28 8.61 -12.55
N CYS A 205 6.59 8.87 -13.66
CA CYS A 205 7.23 9.25 -14.92
C CYS A 205 8.04 10.56 -14.85
N THR A 206 7.85 11.35 -13.80
CA THR A 206 8.55 12.62 -13.54
C THR A 206 9.69 12.49 -12.54
N VAL A 207 9.97 11.28 -12.03
CA VAL A 207 10.91 11.06 -10.92
C VAL A 207 11.90 9.95 -11.27
N GLU A 208 13.17 10.23 -10.99
CA GLU A 208 14.25 9.24 -11.00
C GLU A 208 14.64 8.92 -9.56
N ILE A 209 14.98 7.66 -9.30
CA ILE A 209 15.37 7.21 -7.97
C ILE A 209 16.74 6.57 -8.06
N LYS A 210 17.62 7.05 -7.19
CA LYS A 210 18.96 6.57 -6.98
C LYS A 210 19.03 5.95 -5.59
N LEU A 211 19.45 4.69 -5.49
CA LEU A 211 19.84 4.13 -4.21
C LEU A 211 21.31 4.45 -3.98
N ILE A 212 21.55 5.38 -3.07
CA ILE A 212 22.84 5.44 -2.41
C ILE A 212 22.80 4.47 -1.25
N ASP A 213 23.95 3.93 -0.99
CA ASP A 213 24.18 2.81 -0.14
C ASP A 213 24.31 3.52 1.30
N VAL A 214 24.09 2.96 2.51
CA VAL A 214 24.18 3.73 3.82
C VAL A 214 25.27 3.21 4.81
N PRO A 215 26.47 3.83 4.94
CA PRO A 215 27.74 3.23 5.36
C PRO A 215 27.81 2.84 6.83
N GLU A 216 27.00 3.46 7.67
CA GLU A 216 26.85 3.08 9.06
C GLU A 216 26.06 1.78 9.22
N THR A 217 25.53 1.15 8.15
CA THR A 217 24.58 0.01 8.17
C THR A 217 24.95 -1.25 7.37
N ASN A 218 26.18 -1.43 6.87
CA ASN A 218 26.56 -2.48 5.88
C ASN A 218 25.81 -2.44 4.53
N TYR A 219 24.85 -1.53 4.36
CA TYR A 219 24.57 -0.82 3.11
C TYR A 219 25.64 0.34 3.05
N ARG A 220 26.03 1.02 1.94
CA ARG A 220 27.16 2.04 1.95
C ARG A 220 27.06 3.46 1.32
N SER A 221 27.22 4.52 2.11
CA SER A 221 27.39 5.99 1.84
C SER A 221 26.20 7.01 1.90
N GLU A 222 26.10 8.02 2.75
CA GLU A 222 26.57 8.49 4.06
C GLU A 222 25.75 9.79 4.27
N ASN A 223 25.17 9.98 5.46
CA ASN A 223 24.65 11.24 6.03
C ASN A 223 23.39 11.98 5.47
N ASN A 224 22.45 12.14 6.42
CA ASN A 224 21.84 13.38 6.92
C ASN A 224 20.41 13.85 6.59
N GLN A 225 19.92 14.61 7.58
CA GLN A 225 18.57 14.96 8.01
C GLN A 225 18.16 16.35 7.49
N GLY A 226 16.87 16.61 7.17
CA GLY A 226 16.39 17.96 6.85
C GLY A 226 15.01 18.33 7.42
N TYR A 227 14.83 19.63 7.72
CA TYR A 227 13.57 20.37 7.98
C TYR A 227 13.75 21.90 7.74
N TYR A 228 12.61 22.61 7.63
CA TYR A 228 12.32 23.94 7.06
C TYR A 228 12.90 25.20 7.77
N ASP A 229 13.11 26.26 6.97
CA ASP A 229 13.57 27.65 7.26
C ASP A 229 15.09 27.90 7.45
N ASP A 230 15.92 27.15 6.74
CA ASP A 230 17.37 27.32 6.79
C ASP A 230 18.01 27.07 5.41
N ALA A 231 18.47 28.13 4.74
CA ALA A 231 19.08 28.06 3.41
C ALA A 231 20.38 27.22 3.38
N ILE A 232 20.99 26.98 4.54
CA ILE A 232 22.13 26.08 4.70
C ILE A 232 21.67 24.62 4.64
N LYS A 233 20.54 24.27 5.28
CA LYS A 233 20.02 22.89 5.31
C LYS A 233 19.37 22.44 4.01
N THR A 234 18.83 23.37 3.21
CA THR A 234 18.38 23.06 1.84
C THR A 234 19.54 22.60 0.95
N ARG A 235 20.75 23.16 1.13
CA ARG A 235 21.98 22.70 0.46
C ARG A 235 22.54 21.38 1.04
N GLU A 236 22.14 20.99 2.24
CA GLU A 236 22.52 19.70 2.82
C GLU A 236 21.56 18.57 2.40
N THR A 237 20.31 18.90 2.03
CA THR A 237 19.30 17.91 1.62
C THR A 237 19.34 17.64 0.12
N ILE A 238 19.74 18.63 -0.68
CA ILE A 238 19.99 18.47 -2.12
C ILE A 238 21.50 18.58 -2.34
N ASP A 239 22.12 17.51 -2.83
CA ASP A 239 23.57 17.52 -3.07
C ASP A 239 23.98 18.44 -4.23
N GLU A 240 25.30 18.59 -4.42
CA GLU A 240 25.86 19.40 -5.51
C GLU A 240 25.45 18.91 -6.91
N ALA A 241 25.04 17.64 -7.04
CA ALA A 241 24.57 17.03 -8.27
C ALA A 241 23.04 17.18 -8.46
N GLY A 242 22.33 17.77 -7.50
CA GLY A 242 20.89 18.02 -7.57
C GLY A 242 20.01 16.88 -7.04
N TRP A 243 20.57 15.88 -6.36
CA TRP A 243 19.82 14.77 -5.77
C TRP A 243 19.28 15.11 -4.39
N LEU A 244 17.99 14.82 -4.18
CA LEU A 244 17.35 14.94 -2.87
C LEU A 244 17.64 13.69 -2.00
N HIS A 245 18.32 13.87 -0.88
CA HIS A 245 18.52 12.82 0.12
C HIS A 245 17.25 12.62 0.95
N THR A 246 16.56 11.49 0.74
CA THR A 246 15.28 11.19 1.40
C THR A 246 15.42 10.78 2.87
N GLY A 247 16.57 10.25 3.24
CA GLY A 247 16.80 9.61 4.55
C GLY A 247 16.01 8.31 4.75
N ASP A 248 15.37 7.79 3.70
CA ASP A 248 14.67 6.51 3.68
C ASP A 248 15.60 5.40 3.15
N VAL A 249 15.58 4.24 3.78
CA VAL A 249 16.30 3.04 3.34
C VAL A 249 15.34 2.15 2.57
N GLY A 250 15.76 1.71 1.40
CA GLY A 250 14.97 0.83 0.56
C GLY A 250 15.81 -0.09 -0.30
N GLU A 251 15.16 -1.08 -0.88
CA GLU A 251 15.76 -2.03 -1.82
C GLU A 251 14.93 -2.10 -3.10
N TRP A 252 15.62 -2.29 -4.23
CA TRP A 252 14.96 -2.72 -5.45
C TRP A 252 14.63 -4.20 -5.36
N THR A 253 13.36 -4.53 -5.58
CA THR A 253 12.93 -5.93 -5.69
C THR A 253 13.41 -6.53 -7.02
N ALA A 254 13.39 -7.86 -7.11
CA ALA A 254 13.75 -8.57 -8.34
C ALA A 254 12.89 -8.16 -9.55
N ASN A 255 11.68 -7.63 -9.31
CA ASN A 255 10.81 -7.13 -10.36
C ASN A 255 10.87 -5.61 -10.60
N GLY A 256 11.83 -4.92 -9.99
CA GLY A 256 12.09 -3.49 -10.23
C GLY A 256 11.11 -2.55 -9.53
N THR A 257 10.39 -3.01 -8.50
CA THR A 257 9.63 -2.14 -7.60
C THR A 257 10.49 -1.73 -6.40
N LEU A 258 10.20 -0.57 -5.81
CA LEU A 258 10.89 -0.09 -4.63
C LEU A 258 10.20 -0.65 -3.39
N ARG A 259 10.96 -1.27 -2.49
CA ARG A 259 10.52 -1.62 -1.15
C ARG A 259 11.20 -0.70 -0.14
N LEU A 260 10.41 -0.05 0.70
CA LEU A 260 10.93 0.69 1.86
C LEU A 260 11.18 -0.28 3.01
N ILE A 261 12.31 -0.09 3.68
CA ILE A 261 12.74 -0.91 4.81
C ILE A 261 12.49 -0.14 6.10
N ASP A 262 13.08 1.06 6.24
CA ASP A 262 12.91 1.93 7.42
C ASP A 262 13.52 3.32 7.14
N ARG A 263 13.49 4.22 8.11
CA ARG A 263 14.27 5.46 8.11
C ARG A 263 15.70 5.17 8.55
N SER A 264 16.67 5.72 7.82
CA SER A 264 18.11 5.61 8.14
C SER A 264 18.45 5.93 9.59
N LYS A 265 17.75 6.92 10.18
CA LYS A 265 17.94 7.37 11.57
C LYS A 265 17.29 6.47 12.63
N HIS A 266 16.34 5.63 12.24
CA HIS A 266 15.59 4.77 13.16
C HIS A 266 16.20 3.37 13.24
N ILE A 267 16.93 2.96 12.19
CA ILE A 267 17.71 1.73 12.20
C ILE A 267 18.81 1.85 13.26
N PHE A 268 18.99 0.81 14.06
CA PHE A 268 20.07 0.73 15.04
C PHE A 268 20.85 -0.57 14.91
N LYS A 269 22.10 -0.53 15.35
CA LYS A 269 23.03 -1.65 15.35
C LYS A 269 23.02 -2.35 16.71
N LEU A 270 23.01 -3.67 16.72
CA LEU A 270 23.21 -4.52 17.90
C LEU A 270 24.71 -4.84 18.10
N ASN A 271 25.07 -5.45 19.24
CA ASN A 271 26.48 -5.65 19.60
C ASN A 271 27.28 -6.57 18.65
N GLN A 272 26.61 -7.52 18.01
CA GLN A 272 27.14 -8.43 17.01
C GLN A 272 27.29 -7.78 15.63
N GLY A 273 26.87 -6.52 15.50
CA GLY A 273 26.97 -5.72 14.30
C GLY A 273 25.84 -5.89 13.29
N GLU A 274 24.79 -6.64 13.65
CA GLU A 274 23.55 -6.75 12.90
C GLU A 274 22.69 -5.49 13.09
N TYR A 275 21.97 -5.10 12.05
CA TYR A 275 21.08 -3.93 12.06
C TYR A 275 19.64 -4.35 12.22
N ILE A 276 18.88 -3.53 12.93
CA ILE A 276 17.45 -3.72 13.16
C ILE A 276 16.69 -2.54 12.58
N ALA A 277 15.69 -2.85 11.75
CA ALA A 277 14.63 -1.95 11.33
C ALA A 277 13.45 -2.12 12.30
N PRO A 278 13.30 -1.26 13.33
CA PRO A 278 12.29 -1.49 14.35
C PRO A 278 10.87 -1.31 13.84
N GLU A 279 10.60 -0.43 12.88
CA GLU A 279 9.24 -0.24 12.34
C GLU A 279 8.76 -1.51 11.64
N HIS A 280 9.66 -2.19 10.92
CA HIS A 280 9.37 -3.49 10.31
C HIS A 280 8.97 -4.56 11.35
N LEU A 281 9.68 -4.60 12.48
CA LEU A 281 9.37 -5.54 13.55
C LEU A 281 8.03 -5.19 14.24
N GLU A 282 7.79 -3.90 14.49
CA GLU A 282 6.54 -3.40 15.07
C GLU A 282 5.34 -3.81 14.21
N ASP A 283 5.41 -3.61 12.90
CA ASP A 283 4.38 -4.03 11.94
C ASP A 283 4.08 -5.54 12.01
N ILE A 284 5.11 -6.38 12.19
CA ILE A 284 4.92 -7.82 12.35
C ILE A 284 4.17 -8.14 13.64
N TYR A 285 4.58 -7.55 14.77
CA TYR A 285 3.99 -7.88 16.06
C TYR A 285 2.59 -7.27 16.27
N LEU A 286 2.23 -6.21 15.54
CA LEU A 286 0.87 -5.68 15.51
C LEU A 286 -0.18 -6.66 14.94
N HIS A 287 0.23 -7.79 14.36
CA HIS A 287 -0.70 -8.88 13.99
C HIS A 287 -1.20 -9.67 15.21
N SER A 288 -0.64 -9.44 16.41
CA SER A 288 -1.15 -10.00 17.66
C SER A 288 -2.48 -9.33 18.05
N ARG A 289 -3.50 -10.13 18.35
CA ARG A 289 -4.77 -9.60 18.91
C ARG A 289 -4.63 -9.04 20.32
N TRP A 290 -3.54 -9.36 21.01
CA TRP A 290 -3.28 -8.87 22.35
C TRP A 290 -2.71 -7.46 22.37
N ILE A 291 -2.25 -6.94 21.22
CA ILE A 291 -1.46 -5.72 21.13
C ILE A 291 -2.25 -4.65 20.39
N SER A 292 -2.40 -3.49 21.03
CA SER A 292 -2.94 -2.29 20.39
C SER A 292 -1.81 -1.46 19.76
N GLN A 293 -0.72 -1.25 20.50
CA GLN A 293 0.45 -0.49 20.03
C GLN A 293 1.73 -1.13 20.57
N ILE A 294 2.84 -0.97 19.85
CA ILE A 294 4.14 -1.49 20.26
C ILE A 294 5.24 -0.50 19.87
N PHE A 295 6.24 -0.36 20.73
CA PHE A 295 7.47 0.37 20.48
C PHE A 295 8.67 -0.53 20.77
N ILE A 296 9.46 -0.81 19.74
CA ILE A 296 10.67 -1.64 19.81
C ILE A 296 11.89 -0.75 19.97
N ASP A 297 12.75 -1.14 20.92
CA ASP A 297 14.00 -0.47 21.18
C ASP A 297 15.16 -1.45 21.16
N GLY A 298 16.32 -0.96 20.71
CA GLY A 298 17.58 -1.67 20.74
C GLY A 298 18.74 -0.80 21.21
N CYS A 299 19.81 -1.47 21.62
CA CYS A 299 21.05 -0.86 22.04
C CYS A 299 22.24 -1.59 21.41
N SER A 300 23.30 -0.85 21.06
CA SER A 300 24.53 -1.38 20.49
C SER A 300 25.34 -2.26 21.45
N THR A 301 24.98 -2.30 22.72
CA THR A 301 25.58 -3.21 23.72
C THR A 301 24.85 -4.54 23.83
N GLU A 302 23.67 -4.66 23.23
CA GLU A 302 22.75 -5.78 23.43
C GLU A 302 22.66 -6.65 22.17
N ALA A 303 22.38 -7.95 22.35
CA ALA A 303 22.31 -8.92 21.26
C ALA A 303 20.90 -9.12 20.69
N THR A 304 19.88 -8.59 21.37
CA THR A 304 18.45 -8.74 21.06
C THR A 304 17.72 -7.43 21.31
N VAL A 305 16.48 -7.33 20.87
CA VAL A 305 15.62 -6.15 21.08
C VAL A 305 14.63 -6.35 22.23
N VAL A 306 14.13 -5.25 22.79
CA VAL A 306 13.05 -5.23 23.80
C VAL A 306 11.89 -4.38 23.30
N ALA A 307 10.71 -4.55 23.91
CA ALA A 307 9.53 -3.80 23.51
C ALA A 307 8.73 -3.22 24.68
N ILE A 308 8.18 -2.02 24.45
CA ILE A 308 7.08 -1.45 25.22
C ILE A 308 5.79 -1.78 24.46
N VAL A 309 4.87 -2.47 25.12
CA VAL A 309 3.65 -2.99 24.51
C VAL A 309 2.45 -2.35 25.19
N VAL A 310 1.55 -1.74 24.44
CA VAL A 310 0.23 -1.33 24.91
C VAL A 310 -0.76 -2.44 24.57
N PRO A 311 -1.29 -3.19 25.56
CA PRO A 311 -2.25 -4.25 25.27
C PRO A 311 -3.59 -3.71 24.78
N ASP A 312 -4.31 -4.50 23.99
CA ASP A 312 -5.70 -4.20 23.66
C ASP A 312 -6.59 -4.48 24.88
N GLU A 313 -7.07 -3.42 25.54
CA GLU A 313 -7.81 -3.53 26.80
C GLU A 313 -9.09 -4.38 26.66
N GLU A 314 -9.83 -4.22 25.56
CA GLU A 314 -11.07 -4.95 25.33
C GLU A 314 -10.78 -6.45 25.15
N TYR A 315 -9.79 -6.79 24.33
CA TYR A 315 -9.39 -8.16 24.08
C TYR A 315 -8.82 -8.83 25.33
N VAL A 316 -8.00 -8.12 26.11
CA VAL A 316 -7.46 -8.61 27.39
C VAL A 316 -8.60 -8.89 28.36
N ARG A 317 -9.51 -7.94 28.58
CA ARG A 317 -10.64 -8.12 29.52
C ARG A 317 -11.52 -9.31 29.17
N LYS A 318 -11.72 -9.55 27.88
CA LYS A 318 -12.56 -10.65 27.36
C LYS A 318 -11.91 -12.02 27.43
N ASN A 319 -10.59 -12.13 27.22
CA ASN A 319 -9.92 -13.42 27.01
C ASN A 319 -8.96 -13.80 28.14
N PHE A 320 -8.65 -12.89 29.05
CA PHE A 320 -7.82 -13.18 30.21
C PHE A 320 -8.71 -13.50 31.41
N ILE A 321 -8.64 -14.73 31.93
CA ILE A 321 -9.64 -15.30 32.87
C ILE A 321 -9.58 -14.66 34.29
N LEU A 322 -8.60 -13.79 34.57
CA LEU A 322 -8.35 -13.18 35.88
C LEU A 322 -8.93 -11.75 36.04
N THR A 323 -9.94 -11.37 35.23
CA THR A 323 -10.25 -9.96 34.92
C THR A 323 -11.36 -9.28 35.72
N GLU A 324 -12.19 -9.99 36.49
CA GLU A 324 -13.44 -9.37 36.99
C GLU A 324 -13.24 -8.29 38.08
N THR A 325 -12.10 -8.24 38.77
CA THR A 325 -11.90 -7.31 39.91
C THR A 325 -10.69 -6.38 39.81
N LYS A 326 -9.83 -6.54 38.79
CA LYS A 326 -8.60 -5.74 38.64
C LYS A 326 -8.78 -4.60 37.65
N THR A 327 -8.16 -3.46 37.96
CA THR A 327 -7.99 -2.35 37.02
C THR A 327 -7.08 -2.76 35.85
N PHE A 328 -7.16 -2.07 34.72
CA PHE A 328 -6.33 -2.38 33.55
C PHE A 328 -4.83 -2.19 33.82
N GLU A 329 -4.50 -1.17 34.62
CA GLU A 329 -3.14 -0.94 35.08
C GLU A 329 -2.60 -2.13 35.90
N GLU A 330 -3.40 -2.70 36.80
CA GLU A 330 -3.02 -3.89 37.58
C GLU A 330 -2.88 -5.13 36.70
N LEU A 331 -3.70 -5.27 35.67
CA LEU A 331 -3.58 -6.34 34.68
C LEU A 331 -2.28 -6.22 33.89
N CYS A 332 -1.87 -5.02 33.48
CA CYS A 332 -0.57 -4.81 32.81
C CYS A 332 0.63 -5.16 33.72
N LYS A 333 0.45 -5.15 35.05
CA LYS A 333 1.50 -5.56 36.01
C LYS A 333 1.53 -7.08 36.26
N SER A 334 0.58 -7.85 35.72
CA SER A 334 0.53 -9.32 35.88
C SER A 334 1.65 -10.01 35.11
N GLY A 335 2.40 -10.89 35.80
CA GLY A 335 3.42 -11.73 35.19
C GLY A 335 2.82 -12.76 34.22
N GLU A 336 1.60 -13.23 34.50
CA GLU A 336 0.87 -14.19 33.68
C GLU A 336 0.45 -13.57 32.34
N LEU A 337 -0.09 -12.34 32.35
CA LEU A 337 -0.43 -11.63 31.10
C LEU A 337 0.82 -11.36 30.27
N LYS A 338 1.90 -10.89 30.92
CA LYS A 338 3.20 -10.69 30.28
C LYS A 338 3.72 -11.97 29.63
N GLN A 339 3.67 -13.10 30.34
CA GLN A 339 4.14 -14.39 29.82
C GLN A 339 3.30 -14.85 28.63
N LEU A 340 1.97 -14.69 28.71
CA LEU A 340 1.06 -15.06 27.63
C LEU A 340 1.34 -14.24 26.35
N MET A 341 1.48 -12.92 26.48
CA MET A 341 1.82 -12.06 25.33
C MET A 341 3.22 -12.35 24.78
N MET A 342 4.18 -12.67 25.66
CA MET A 342 5.52 -13.06 25.23
C MET A 342 5.51 -14.34 24.40
N ILE A 343 4.70 -15.35 24.77
CA ILE A 343 4.55 -16.58 23.99
C ILE A 343 3.98 -16.29 22.60
N ASP A 344 2.98 -15.41 22.51
CA ASP A 344 2.36 -15.01 21.24
C ASP A 344 3.37 -14.28 20.32
N LEU A 345 4.14 -13.35 20.87
CA LEU A 345 5.23 -12.67 20.14
C LEU A 345 6.26 -13.67 19.60
N LEU A 346 6.68 -14.66 20.39
CA LEU A 346 7.60 -15.71 19.96
C LEU A 346 7.01 -16.58 18.84
N GLN A 347 5.69 -16.82 18.84
CA GLN A 347 5.01 -17.53 17.76
C GLN A 347 4.98 -16.70 16.47
N LEU A 348 4.70 -15.40 16.57
CA LEU A 348 4.75 -14.48 15.43
C LEU A 348 6.16 -14.36 14.84
N ALA A 349 7.19 -14.28 15.68
CA ALA A 349 8.58 -14.25 15.24
C ALA A 349 8.94 -15.52 14.44
N LYS A 350 8.58 -16.70 14.95
CA LYS A 350 8.77 -17.98 14.24
C LYS A 350 7.99 -18.04 12.93
N LYS A 351 6.72 -17.63 12.93
CA LYS A 351 5.85 -17.61 11.74
C LYS A 351 6.44 -16.73 10.63
N ASN A 352 7.01 -15.58 11.00
CA ASN A 352 7.61 -14.63 10.06
C ASN A 352 9.10 -14.89 9.80
N LYS A 353 9.66 -15.99 10.32
CA LYS A 353 11.07 -16.39 10.15
C LYS A 353 12.07 -15.31 10.59
N LEU A 354 11.72 -14.57 11.64
CA LEU A 354 12.63 -13.61 12.26
C LEU A 354 13.85 -14.34 12.81
N LYS A 355 15.02 -13.71 12.65
CA LYS A 355 16.27 -14.20 13.23
C LYS A 355 16.22 -14.03 14.75
N HIS A 356 17.12 -14.74 15.44
CA HIS A 356 17.17 -14.68 16.90
C HIS A 356 17.35 -13.25 17.43
N PHE A 357 18.18 -12.44 16.77
CA PHE A 357 18.46 -11.06 17.17
C PHE A 357 17.33 -10.08 16.85
N GLU A 358 16.41 -10.43 15.94
CA GLU A 358 15.19 -9.68 15.61
C GLU A 358 14.01 -10.03 16.55
N THR A 359 14.18 -11.10 17.34
CA THR A 359 13.15 -11.56 18.26
C THR A 359 13.19 -10.71 19.54
N VAL A 360 12.02 -10.19 19.94
CA VAL A 360 11.88 -9.46 21.20
C VAL A 360 12.19 -10.41 22.36
N SER A 361 13.17 -10.04 23.19
CA SER A 361 13.64 -10.88 24.31
C SER A 361 12.93 -10.59 25.63
N ASN A 362 12.38 -9.38 25.78
CA ASN A 362 11.62 -8.99 26.96
C ASN A 362 10.65 -7.86 26.63
N ILE A 363 9.53 -7.80 27.36
CA ILE A 363 8.49 -6.79 27.18
C ILE A 363 8.09 -6.10 28.47
N TYR A 364 7.66 -4.86 28.35
CA TYR A 364 6.93 -4.13 29.40
C TYR A 364 5.52 -3.82 28.90
N LEU A 365 4.51 -4.10 29.71
CA LEU A 365 3.12 -3.80 29.38
C LEU A 365 2.76 -2.40 29.93
N HIS A 366 2.40 -1.50 29.04
CA HIS A 366 2.01 -0.14 29.36
C HIS A 366 0.49 0.02 29.20
N HIS A 367 -0.19 0.50 30.24
CA HIS A 367 -1.65 0.62 30.24
C HIS A 367 -2.18 1.88 29.54
N GLU A 368 -1.33 2.89 29.32
CA GLU A 368 -1.70 4.14 28.66
C GLU A 368 -1.41 4.05 27.16
N PRO A 369 -2.41 4.30 26.29
CA PRO A 369 -2.16 4.37 24.85
C PRO A 369 -1.21 5.50 24.50
N PHE A 370 -0.32 5.25 23.55
CA PHE A 370 0.46 6.30 22.89
C PHE A 370 -0.51 7.22 22.14
N SER A 371 -0.40 8.52 22.38
CA SER A 371 -1.33 9.52 21.83
C SER A 371 -0.62 10.84 21.54
N GLN A 372 -1.32 11.77 20.89
CA GLN A 372 -0.83 13.14 20.74
C GLN A 372 -0.83 13.89 22.08
N GLN A 373 -1.75 13.55 23.00
CA GLN A 373 -1.88 14.22 24.30
C GLN A 373 -0.69 13.94 25.22
N ASN A 374 -0.10 12.74 25.15
CA ASN A 374 1.11 12.38 25.88
C ASN A 374 2.39 12.53 25.05
N ASP A 375 2.30 13.19 23.89
CA ASP A 375 3.41 13.51 23.00
C ASP A 375 4.19 12.30 22.43
N LEU A 376 3.59 11.10 22.50
CA LEU A 376 4.21 9.87 22.00
C LEU A 376 3.90 9.61 20.52
N ILE A 377 2.89 10.28 19.97
CA ILE A 377 2.46 10.14 18.58
C ILE A 377 2.37 11.49 17.86
N THR A 378 2.73 11.54 16.58
CA THR A 378 2.58 12.72 15.70
C THR A 378 1.12 12.99 15.30
N THR A 379 0.87 14.13 14.65
CA THR A 379 -0.43 14.43 14.03
C THR A 379 -0.86 13.42 12.97
N THR A 380 0.11 12.70 12.39
CA THR A 380 -0.05 11.63 11.39
C THR A 380 -0.08 10.22 11.99
N PHE A 381 -0.31 10.09 13.30
CA PHE A 381 -0.42 8.82 14.01
C PHE A 381 0.86 7.96 14.02
N LYS A 382 2.05 8.56 13.82
CA LYS A 382 3.35 7.88 13.93
C LYS A 382 3.99 8.05 15.31
N THR A 383 4.63 7.00 15.82
CA THR A 383 5.37 7.06 17.09
C THR A 383 6.56 8.03 17.01
N ARG A 384 6.64 8.97 17.95
CA ARG A 384 7.79 9.87 18.12
C ARG A 384 8.92 9.14 18.84
N ARG A 385 9.68 8.31 18.11
CA ARG A 385 10.68 7.35 18.68
C ARG A 385 11.66 7.98 19.69
N VAL A 386 12.21 9.16 19.39
CA VAL A 386 13.14 9.86 20.30
C VAL A 386 12.48 10.21 21.64
N VAL A 387 11.24 10.71 21.59
CA VAL A 387 10.47 11.06 22.78
C VAL A 387 10.05 9.81 23.55
N ALA A 388 9.59 8.77 22.83
CA ALA A 388 9.23 7.49 23.43
C ALA A 388 10.43 6.85 24.15
N ARG A 389 11.60 6.81 23.52
CA ARG A 389 12.83 6.30 24.14
C ARG A 389 13.20 7.07 25.41
N GLN A 390 13.13 8.41 25.38
CA GLN A 390 13.38 9.24 26.56
C GLN A 390 12.36 8.96 27.68
N ARG A 391 11.07 8.86 27.34
CA ARG A 391 9.98 8.58 28.29
C ARG A 391 10.13 7.23 28.97
N PHE A 392 10.53 6.20 28.22
CA PHE A 392 10.63 4.82 28.70
C PHE A 392 12.06 4.39 29.04
N GLN A 393 13.04 5.30 29.05
CA GLN A 393 14.46 4.98 29.18
C GLN A 393 14.76 4.08 30.40
N THR A 394 14.21 4.42 31.56
CA THR A 394 14.41 3.65 32.80
C THR A 394 13.85 2.23 32.68
N ILE A 395 12.68 2.09 32.05
CA ILE A 395 12.03 0.81 31.82
C ILE A 395 12.84 -0.02 30.81
N ILE A 396 13.24 0.57 29.68
CA ILE A 396 14.07 -0.08 28.66
C ILE A 396 15.36 -0.61 29.27
N ASN A 397 16.06 0.21 30.06
CA ASN A 397 17.26 -0.21 30.77
C ASN A 397 16.98 -1.41 31.70
N SER A 398 15.86 -1.40 32.42
CA SER A 398 15.47 -2.53 33.27
C SER A 398 15.20 -3.81 32.48
N LEU A 399 14.66 -3.72 31.26
CA LEU A 399 14.35 -4.89 30.42
C LEU A 399 15.62 -5.63 30.00
N TYR A 400 16.71 -4.89 29.71
CA TYR A 400 18.02 -5.44 29.40
C TYR A 400 18.75 -5.99 30.64
N ASN A 401 18.65 -5.31 31.77
CA ASN A 401 19.35 -5.68 33.01
C ASN A 401 18.88 -6.99 33.66
N VAL A 402 17.71 -7.53 33.28
CA VAL A 402 17.20 -8.81 33.81
C VAL A 402 18.11 -9.99 33.39
N ASN A 403 18.83 -9.88 32.25
CA ASN A 403 19.73 -10.93 31.78
C ASN A 403 21.13 -10.90 32.43
N GLY A 404 21.41 -9.90 33.28
CA GLY A 404 22.72 -9.70 33.92
C GLY A 404 22.93 -10.42 35.26
N LYS A 405 21.99 -11.26 35.73
CA LYS A 405 22.12 -12.00 36.99
C LYS A 405 21.81 -13.50 36.85
N GLN A 406 22.64 -14.19 36.08
CA GLN A 406 23.03 -15.58 36.36
C GLN A 406 24.53 -15.71 36.08
N LYS A 407 25.34 -15.42 37.09
CA LYS A 407 26.73 -15.89 37.20
C LYS A 407 26.96 -16.34 38.62
#